data_AF-A0A6P0VB64-F1
#
_entry.id   AF-A0A6P0VB64-F1
#
_cell.length_a   1.000
_cell.length_b   1.000
_cell.length_c   1.000
_cell.angle_alpha   90.00
_cell.angle_beta   90.00
_cell.angle_gamma   90.00
#
_symmetry.space_group_name_H-M   'P 1'
#
loop_
_entity.id
_entity.type
_entity.pdbx_description
1 polymer ?
#
loop_
_entity_poly.entity_id
_entity_poly.type
_entity_poly.pdbx_seq_one_letter_code
_entity_poly.pdbx_strand_id
1 'polypeptide(L)'
;MQYQNLNFITPPFAEYVSGHSTFSFASAVVLRNFFGSDEYGGSVTIAEGESAFEPRIDDPTDPNYAIGSIPNSGPRSVGYVPATDITLSWETFSDAASEAGRSRLYGGIHIELGNTGGAQLGTLVGEVVWKKYQSLLGEGSRLDTKGSKSRMGTKSSASF
;
A
#
# COMPACT_ATOMS: atom_id res chain seq x y z
N MET A 1 -7.88 -19.36 3.42
CA MET A 1 -6.78 -20.25 2.98
C MET A 1 -5.76 -19.36 2.29
N GLN A 2 -4.46 -19.55 2.52
CA GLN A 2 -3.39 -18.74 1.92
C GLN A 2 -3.28 -19.04 0.42
N TYR A 3 -3.06 -18.02 -0.41
CA TYR A 3 -2.87 -18.18 -1.86
C TYR A 3 -1.38 -18.30 -2.17
N GLN A 4 -0.80 -19.45 -1.85
CA GLN A 4 0.62 -19.72 -2.11
C GLN A 4 0.73 -20.93 -3.04
N ASN A 5 1.43 -20.74 -4.16
CA ASN A 5 1.80 -21.85 -5.03
C ASN A 5 2.65 -22.85 -4.25
N LEU A 6 2.44 -24.15 -4.44
CA LEU A 6 3.14 -25.22 -3.71
C LEU A 6 4.68 -25.14 -3.83
N ASN A 7 5.18 -24.57 -4.92
CA ASN A 7 6.61 -24.42 -5.17
C ASN A 7 7.14 -23.02 -4.84
N PHE A 8 6.30 -22.14 -4.28
CA PHE A 8 6.73 -20.81 -3.90
C PHE A 8 7.60 -20.86 -2.65
N ILE A 9 8.88 -20.51 -2.82
CA ILE A 9 9.86 -20.47 -1.74
C ILE A 9 9.69 -19.15 -1.00
N THR A 10 9.45 -19.21 0.31
CA THR A 10 9.50 -18.02 1.16
C THR A 10 10.90 -17.39 1.08
N PRO A 11 11.04 -16.05 1.01
CA PRO A 11 12.35 -15.43 0.92
C PRO A 11 13.33 -15.93 1.98
N PRO A 12 14.64 -16.12 1.67
CA PRO A 12 15.60 -16.81 2.53
C PRO A 12 16.15 -15.91 3.66
N PHE A 13 15.26 -15.31 4.44
CA PHE A 13 15.57 -14.54 5.64
C PHE A 13 14.52 -14.79 6.73
N ALA A 14 14.83 -14.38 7.97
CA ALA A 14 13.95 -14.61 9.11
C ALA A 14 12.57 -13.95 8.93
N GLU A 15 11.52 -14.63 9.40
CA GLU A 15 10.14 -14.15 9.27
C GLU A 15 9.87 -12.84 10.03
N TYR A 16 10.41 -12.72 11.25
CA TYR A 16 10.16 -11.58 12.13
C TYR A 16 11.29 -10.54 12.03
N VAL A 17 11.02 -9.27 11.75
CA VAL A 17 9.73 -8.67 11.35
C VAL A 17 9.51 -8.71 9.83
N SER A 18 8.27 -8.46 9.39
CA SER A 18 7.96 -8.23 7.98
C SER A 18 8.65 -6.98 7.45
N GLY A 19 9.56 -7.17 6.48
CA GLY A 19 10.23 -6.08 5.77
C GLY A 19 9.26 -5.21 4.97
N HIS A 20 8.27 -5.82 4.29
CA HIS A 20 7.26 -5.08 3.52
C HIS A 20 6.41 -4.18 4.42
N SER A 21 5.99 -4.69 5.57
CA SER A 21 5.23 -3.90 6.56
C SER A 21 6.11 -2.77 7.13
N THR A 22 7.40 -3.04 7.35
CA THR A 22 8.36 -2.01 7.81
C THR A 22 8.52 -0.87 6.80
N PHE A 23 8.79 -1.19 5.52
CA PHE A 23 9.01 -0.17 4.50
C PHE A 23 7.75 0.64 4.18
N SER A 24 6.60 -0.02 4.10
CA SER A 24 5.34 0.65 3.78
C SER A 24 4.90 1.60 4.88
N PHE A 25 4.96 1.20 6.17
CA PHE A 25 4.63 2.10 7.27
C PHE A 25 5.66 3.23 7.45
N ALA A 26 6.95 2.97 7.23
CA ALA A 26 7.94 4.04 7.22
C ALA A 26 7.64 5.09 6.14
N SER A 27 7.25 4.63 4.94
CA SER A 27 6.88 5.49 3.83
C SER A 27 5.62 6.29 4.13
N ALA A 28 4.58 5.67 4.67
CA ALA A 28 3.34 6.37 5.06
C ALA A 28 3.62 7.48 6.08
N VAL A 29 4.46 7.23 7.09
CA VAL A 29 4.86 8.25 8.06
C VAL A 29 5.61 9.41 7.40
N VAL A 30 6.52 9.15 6.47
CA VAL A 30 7.25 10.22 5.79
C VAL A 30 6.32 11.01 4.89
N LEU A 31 5.47 10.35 4.09
CA LEU A 31 4.55 10.99 3.15
C LEU A 31 3.51 11.84 3.88
N ARG A 32 2.88 11.31 4.94
CA ARG A 32 1.88 12.07 5.71
C ARG A 32 2.47 13.32 6.34
N ASN A 33 3.71 13.24 6.82
CA ASN A 33 4.40 14.37 7.42
C ASN A 33 4.83 15.39 6.36
N PHE A 34 5.26 14.92 5.19
CA PHE A 34 5.65 15.76 4.06
C PHE A 34 4.48 16.57 3.51
N PHE A 35 3.33 15.92 3.29
CA PHE A 35 2.11 16.59 2.81
C PHE A 35 1.32 17.29 3.92
N GLY A 36 1.64 17.04 5.19
CA GLY A 36 0.87 17.54 6.33
C GLY A 36 -0.53 16.95 6.46
N SER A 37 -0.82 15.89 5.70
CA SER A 37 -2.09 15.17 5.65
C SER A 37 -1.81 13.70 5.35
N ASP A 38 -2.63 12.79 5.89
CA ASP A 38 -2.55 11.36 5.58
C ASP A 38 -3.39 10.99 4.34
N GLU A 39 -4.07 11.95 3.72
CA GLU A 39 -4.88 11.75 2.52
C GLU A 39 -4.03 11.25 1.34
N TYR A 40 -4.51 10.21 0.68
CA TYR A 40 -3.92 9.62 -0.51
C TYR A 40 -4.91 9.58 -1.68
N GLY A 41 -6.08 8.97 -1.48
CA GLY A 41 -7.13 8.85 -2.50
C GLY A 41 -6.72 8.04 -3.73
N GLY A 42 -5.76 7.13 -3.60
CA GLY A 42 -5.27 6.31 -4.70
C GLY A 42 -6.14 5.08 -4.97
N SER A 43 -6.21 4.66 -6.22
CA SER A 43 -6.89 3.44 -6.62
C SER A 43 -6.18 2.76 -7.79
N VAL A 44 -6.36 1.45 -7.91
CA VAL A 44 -5.93 0.66 -9.07
C VAL A 44 -7.05 -0.27 -9.48
N THR A 45 -7.35 -0.33 -10.77
CA THR A 45 -8.22 -1.34 -11.36
C THR A 45 -7.34 -2.43 -11.95
N ILE A 46 -7.59 -3.67 -11.54
CA ILE A 46 -6.99 -4.88 -12.08
C ILE A 46 -8.07 -5.49 -12.97
N ALA A 47 -7.81 -5.60 -14.27
CA ALA A 47 -8.83 -6.06 -15.19
C ALA A 47 -9.06 -7.58 -15.05
N GLU A 48 -10.22 -8.04 -15.53
CA GLU A 48 -10.56 -9.45 -15.65
C GLU A 48 -9.40 -10.27 -16.24
N GLY A 49 -9.00 -11.33 -15.55
CA GLY A 49 -7.99 -12.27 -16.03
C GLY A 49 -6.53 -11.77 -16.03
N GLU A 50 -6.22 -10.61 -15.45
CA GLU A 50 -4.86 -10.04 -15.46
C GLU A 50 -3.90 -10.59 -14.40
N SER A 51 -4.30 -11.59 -13.60
CA SER A 51 -3.40 -12.16 -12.61
C SER A 51 -2.16 -12.80 -13.24
N ALA A 52 -0.98 -12.45 -12.74
CA ALA A 52 0.25 -13.11 -13.15
C ALA A 52 0.34 -14.59 -12.73
N PHE A 53 -0.48 -15.03 -11.76
CA PHE A 53 -0.45 -16.40 -11.23
C PHE A 53 -1.50 -17.30 -11.87
N GLU A 54 -2.65 -16.75 -12.24
CA GLU A 54 -3.74 -17.45 -12.91
C GLU A 54 -4.34 -16.52 -13.98
N PRO A 55 -3.56 -16.23 -15.04
CA PRO A 55 -4.01 -15.35 -16.10
C PRO A 55 -5.09 -16.00 -16.94
N ARG A 56 -5.86 -15.17 -17.63
CA ARG A 56 -6.67 -15.64 -18.75
C ARG A 56 -5.75 -16.06 -19.90
N ILE A 57 -5.95 -17.27 -20.40
CA ILE A 57 -5.21 -17.82 -21.53
C ILE A 57 -6.18 -17.92 -22.70
N ASP A 58 -6.01 -17.04 -23.69
CA ASP A 58 -6.85 -17.02 -24.90
C ASP A 58 -6.18 -17.73 -26.10
N ASP A 59 -4.90 -18.09 -25.99
CA ASP A 59 -4.19 -18.85 -27.02
C ASP A 59 -4.48 -20.35 -26.87
N PRO A 60 -5.23 -20.97 -27.81
CA PRO A 60 -5.55 -22.39 -27.75
C PRO A 60 -4.34 -23.32 -27.96
N THR A 61 -3.18 -22.77 -28.34
CA THR A 61 -1.93 -23.51 -28.50
C THR A 61 -1.05 -23.51 -27.25
N ASP A 62 -1.38 -22.69 -26.24
CA ASP A 62 -0.66 -22.70 -24.96
C ASP A 62 -0.87 -24.05 -24.26
N PRO A 63 0.18 -24.71 -23.76
CA PRO A 63 0.07 -26.00 -23.07
C PRO A 63 -0.77 -25.95 -21.78
N ASN A 64 -1.04 -24.76 -21.24
CA ASN A 64 -1.88 -24.52 -20.07
C ASN A 64 -3.28 -24.01 -20.44
N TYR A 65 -3.62 -23.90 -21.73
CA TYR A 65 -4.95 -23.53 -22.18
C TYR A 65 -5.99 -24.56 -21.72
N ALA A 66 -6.96 -24.10 -20.93
CA ALA A 66 -8.14 -24.88 -20.56
C ALA A 66 -9.32 -24.45 -21.44
N ILE A 67 -9.96 -25.42 -22.10
CA ILE A 67 -11.16 -25.17 -22.92
C ILE A 67 -12.20 -24.43 -22.07
N GLY A 68 -12.56 -23.22 -22.51
CA GLY A 68 -13.66 -22.44 -21.97
C GLY A 68 -13.28 -21.06 -21.43
N SER A 69 -12.00 -20.72 -21.23
CA SER A 69 -11.54 -19.44 -20.64
C SER A 69 -12.51 -18.95 -19.56
N ILE A 70 -12.79 -19.82 -18.60
CA ILE A 70 -13.84 -19.60 -17.61
C ILE A 70 -13.28 -18.78 -16.44
N PRO A 71 -14.00 -17.74 -15.96
CA PRO A 71 -13.63 -17.08 -14.72
C PRO A 71 -13.60 -18.10 -13.57
N ASN A 72 -12.60 -18.00 -12.70
CA ASN A 72 -12.53 -18.82 -11.49
C ASN A 72 -13.76 -18.52 -10.61
N SER A 73 -14.54 -19.55 -10.28
CA SER A 73 -15.79 -19.45 -9.52
C SER A 73 -15.65 -19.78 -8.04
N GLY A 74 -14.42 -19.93 -7.54
CA GLY A 74 -14.13 -20.21 -6.14
C GLY A 74 -12.91 -21.09 -5.88
N PRO A 75 -12.60 -21.37 -4.60
CA PRO A 75 -11.42 -22.12 -4.22
C PRO A 75 -11.34 -23.48 -4.93
N ARG A 76 -10.19 -23.75 -5.59
CA ARG A 76 -9.92 -24.97 -6.35
C ARG A 76 -10.75 -25.16 -7.62
N SER A 77 -11.44 -24.13 -8.11
CA SER A 77 -12.04 -24.17 -9.45
C SER A 77 -10.99 -23.81 -10.51
N VAL A 78 -11.12 -24.40 -11.70
CA VAL A 78 -10.29 -24.05 -12.86
C VAL A 78 -10.78 -22.72 -13.41
N GLY A 79 -9.87 -21.81 -13.69
CA GLY A 79 -10.21 -20.54 -14.32
C GLY A 79 -9.15 -19.47 -14.09
N TYR A 80 -9.37 -18.30 -14.67
CA TYR A 80 -8.51 -17.13 -14.45
C TYR A 80 -9.00 -16.27 -13.30
N VAL A 81 -8.11 -15.43 -12.79
CA VAL A 81 -8.43 -14.37 -11.83
C VAL A 81 -7.83 -13.03 -12.28
N PRO A 82 -8.43 -11.89 -11.92
CA PRO A 82 -9.77 -11.74 -11.35
C PRO A 82 -10.90 -12.25 -12.26
N ALA A 83 -12.02 -12.68 -11.69
CA ALA A 83 -13.17 -13.16 -12.47
C ALA A 83 -13.94 -12.02 -13.19
N THR A 84 -13.71 -10.78 -12.78
CA THR A 84 -14.21 -9.53 -13.36
C THR A 84 -13.27 -8.41 -12.90
N ASP A 85 -13.37 -7.22 -13.48
CA ASP A 85 -12.57 -6.07 -13.05
C ASP A 85 -12.72 -5.81 -11.55
N ILE A 86 -11.59 -5.74 -10.84
CA ILE A 86 -11.56 -5.40 -9.41
C ILE A 86 -10.86 -4.07 -9.25
N THR A 87 -11.50 -3.15 -8.53
CA THR A 87 -10.87 -1.88 -8.12
C THR A 87 -10.51 -1.94 -6.65
N LEU A 88 -9.22 -1.73 -6.35
CA LEU A 88 -8.70 -1.50 -5.02
C LEU A 88 -8.53 0.00 -4.81
N SER A 89 -8.86 0.50 -3.62
CA SER A 89 -8.80 1.93 -3.30
C SER A 89 -8.37 2.16 -1.86
N TRP A 90 -7.59 3.23 -1.65
CA TRP A 90 -7.04 3.62 -0.37
C TRP A 90 -7.28 5.11 -0.14
N GLU A 91 -8.01 5.43 0.94
CA GLU A 91 -8.27 6.83 1.30
C GLU A 91 -7.01 7.49 1.85
N THR A 92 -6.22 6.76 2.63
CA THR A 92 -5.01 7.29 3.28
C THR A 92 -3.72 6.55 2.90
N PHE A 93 -2.57 7.19 3.11
CA PHE A 93 -1.27 6.51 2.99
C PHE A 93 -1.16 5.36 4.01
N SER A 94 -1.75 5.54 5.20
CA SER A 94 -1.83 4.50 6.22
C SER A 94 -2.65 3.28 5.78
N ASP A 95 -3.74 3.46 5.04
CA ASP A 95 -4.54 2.36 4.49
C ASP A 95 -3.76 1.57 3.45
N ALA A 96 -3.09 2.29 2.53
CA ALA A 96 -2.23 1.69 1.52
C ALA A 96 -1.09 0.88 2.16
N ALA A 97 -0.44 1.43 3.18
CA ALA A 97 0.61 0.72 3.92
C ALA A 97 0.08 -0.51 4.67
N SER A 98 -1.10 -0.38 5.27
CA SER A 98 -1.77 -1.49 5.97
C SER A 98 -2.12 -2.63 5.02
N GLU A 99 -2.63 -2.32 3.82
CA GLU A 99 -2.91 -3.34 2.81
C GLU A 99 -1.64 -3.99 2.26
N ALA A 100 -0.58 -3.20 2.02
CA ALA A 100 0.71 -3.74 1.63
C ALA A 100 1.25 -4.75 2.66
N GLY A 101 1.11 -4.47 3.96
CA GLY A 101 1.43 -5.42 5.03
C GLY A 101 0.53 -6.67 5.03
N ARG A 102 -0.80 -6.48 5.01
CA ARG A 102 -1.78 -7.60 4.99
C ARG A 102 -1.63 -8.49 3.77
N SER A 103 -1.20 -7.96 2.62
CA SER A 103 -0.97 -8.73 1.40
C SER A 103 -0.02 -9.92 1.63
N ARG A 104 0.90 -9.80 2.60
CA ARG A 104 1.86 -10.86 2.91
C ARG A 104 1.27 -12.01 3.70
N LEU A 105 0.19 -11.74 4.46
CA LEU A 105 -0.61 -12.79 5.10
C LEU A 105 -1.42 -13.53 4.04
N TYR A 106 -2.01 -12.81 3.08
CA TYR A 106 -2.78 -13.41 1.99
C TYR A 106 -1.88 -14.29 1.10
N GLY A 107 -0.68 -13.82 0.80
CA GLY A 107 0.35 -14.58 0.08
C GLY A 107 0.99 -15.72 0.88
N GLY A 108 0.66 -15.87 2.16
CA GLY A 108 1.11 -16.99 3.00
C GLY A 108 2.54 -16.90 3.53
N ILE A 109 3.20 -15.76 3.40
CA ILE A 109 4.65 -15.65 3.69
C ILE A 109 5.00 -14.88 4.98
N HIS A 110 4.01 -14.28 5.63
CA HIS A 110 4.16 -13.65 6.94
C HIS A 110 3.02 -14.07 7.85
N ILE A 111 3.31 -14.16 9.16
CA ILE A 111 2.29 -14.29 10.20
C ILE A 111 1.90 -12.90 10.71
N GLU A 112 0.73 -12.80 11.35
CA GLU A 112 0.24 -11.52 11.89
C GLU A 112 1.25 -10.86 12.84
N LEU A 113 1.98 -11.65 13.63
CA LEU A 113 3.01 -11.14 14.53
C LEU A 113 4.12 -10.40 13.77
N GLY A 114 4.64 -10.99 12.68
CA GLY A 114 5.66 -10.37 11.84
C GLY A 114 5.15 -9.12 11.14
N ASN A 115 3.89 -9.12 10.68
CA ASN A 115 3.24 -7.96 10.07
C ASN A 115 3.06 -6.80 11.07
N THR A 116 2.45 -7.07 12.22
CA THR A 116 2.22 -6.07 13.27
C THR A 116 3.54 -5.51 13.82
N GLY A 117 4.53 -6.38 14.09
CA GLY A 117 5.86 -5.95 14.52
C GLY A 117 6.57 -5.10 13.46
N GLY A 118 6.43 -5.46 12.19
CA GLY A 118 6.98 -4.68 11.07
C GLY A 118 6.32 -3.32 10.92
N ALA A 119 4.99 -3.24 11.05
CA ALA A 119 4.26 -1.96 11.02
C ALA A 119 4.69 -1.00 12.15
N GLN A 120 4.85 -1.54 13.36
CA GLN A 120 5.35 -0.77 14.52
C GLN A 120 6.78 -0.27 14.28
N LEU A 121 7.68 -1.15 13.86
CA LEU A 121 9.06 -0.77 13.54
C LEU A 121 9.12 0.27 12.42
N GLY A 122 8.38 0.06 11.35
CA GLY A 122 8.29 0.97 10.21
C GLY A 122 7.84 2.37 10.61
N THR A 123 6.82 2.45 11.47
CA THR A 123 6.35 3.73 12.01
C THR A 123 7.47 4.47 12.75
N LEU A 124 8.21 3.77 13.63
CA LEU A 124 9.33 4.37 14.36
C LEU A 124 10.46 4.82 13.43
N VAL A 125 10.80 4.00 12.43
CA VAL A 125 11.80 4.35 11.41
C VAL A 125 11.39 5.60 10.66
N GLY A 126 10.13 5.69 10.22
CA GLY A 126 9.60 6.87 9.53
C GLY A 126 9.71 8.15 10.37
N GLU A 127 9.42 8.07 11.67
CA GLU A 127 9.54 9.21 12.60
C GLU A 127 11.01 9.65 12.77
N VAL A 128 11.95 8.70 12.85
CA VAL A 128 13.38 9.01 12.92
C VAL A 128 13.88 9.64 11.62
N VAL A 129 13.48 9.09 10.47
CA VAL A 129 13.84 9.61 9.14
C VAL A 129 13.29 11.02 8.97
N TRP A 130 12.03 11.26 9.34
CA TRP A 130 11.41 12.58 9.25
C TRP A 130 12.13 13.62 10.10
N LYS A 131 12.45 13.28 11.36
CA LYS A 131 13.24 14.16 12.25
C LYS A 131 14.63 14.45 11.66
N LYS A 132 15.28 13.45 11.07
CA LYS A 132 16.57 13.63 10.42
C LYS A 132 16.45 14.57 9.22
N TYR A 133 15.45 14.36 8.37
CA TYR A 133 15.15 15.24 7.23
C TYR A 133 14.98 16.70 7.69
N GLN A 134 14.15 16.96 8.71
CA GLN A 134 13.95 18.30 9.26
C GLN A 134 15.27 18.94 9.75
N SER A 135 16.14 18.16 10.41
CA SER A 135 17.44 18.67 10.88
C SER A 135 18.38 19.10 9.76
N LEU A 136 18.21 18.55 8.56
CA LEU A 136 19.05 18.87 7.39
C LEU A 136 18.59 20.15 6.68
N LEU A 137 17.35 20.60 6.88
CA LEU A 137 16.82 21.78 6.21
C LEU A 137 17.18 23.12 6.89
N GLY A 138 17.76 23.11 8.09
CA GLY A 138 18.10 24.32 8.88
C GLY A 138 16.90 24.96 9.60
N GLU A 139 17.14 25.84 10.59
CA GLU A 139 16.11 26.41 11.47
C GLU A 139 15.01 27.26 10.77
N GLY A 140 15.19 27.63 9.49
CA GLY A 140 14.30 28.54 8.76
C GLY A 140 13.29 27.91 7.79
N SER A 141 13.27 26.58 7.66
CA SER A 141 12.51 25.85 6.61
C SER A 141 11.51 24.84 7.19
N ARG A 142 11.26 24.92 8.49
CA ARG A 142 10.29 24.07 9.18
C ARG A 142 8.91 24.32 8.56
N LEU A 143 8.40 23.36 7.80
CA LEU A 143 7.03 23.37 7.30
C LEU A 143 6.10 23.41 8.52
N ASP A 144 5.55 24.58 8.80
CA ASP A 144 4.72 24.82 9.97
C ASP A 144 3.32 24.26 9.68
N THR A 145 3.04 23.05 10.16
CA THR A 145 1.78 22.33 9.92
C THR A 145 0.62 22.80 10.79
N LYS A 146 0.74 23.97 11.45
CA LYS A 146 -0.31 24.53 12.32
C LYS A 146 -1.04 25.70 11.65
N GLY A 147 -2.14 25.37 10.98
CA GLY A 147 -3.36 26.18 10.98
C GLY A 147 -3.34 27.47 10.17
N SER A 148 -3.70 27.38 8.88
CA SER A 148 -4.29 28.52 8.16
C SER A 148 -5.72 28.77 8.68
N LYS A 149 -5.84 29.46 9.81
CA LYS A 149 -7.08 30.15 10.22
C LYS A 149 -6.73 31.46 10.92
N SER A 150 -6.73 32.56 10.18
CA SER A 150 -6.79 33.97 10.64
C SER A 150 -6.22 34.84 9.52
N ARG A 151 -6.79 35.94 9.03
CA ARG A 151 -7.91 36.80 9.41
C ARG A 151 -8.17 37.65 8.17
N MET A 152 -9.42 37.73 7.69
CA MET A 152 -9.80 38.76 6.72
C MET A 152 -9.86 40.09 7.50
N GLY A 153 -8.73 40.80 7.53
CA GLY A 153 -8.65 42.14 8.08
C GLY A 153 -9.34 43.11 7.10
N THR A 154 -10.48 43.66 7.50
CA THR A 154 -11.08 44.82 6.86
C THR A 154 -10.11 46.00 7.01
N LYS A 155 -9.42 46.35 5.93
CA LYS A 155 -8.69 47.61 5.86
C LYS A 155 -9.70 48.75 5.75
N SER A 156 -9.75 49.56 6.80
CA SER A 156 -10.23 50.93 6.75
C SER A 156 -9.37 51.71 5.74
N SER A 157 -10.01 52.44 4.83
CA SER A 157 -9.40 53.51 4.03
C SER A 157 -10.32 54.73 4.05
N ALA A 158 -9.71 55.86 4.39
CA ALA A 158 -10.26 57.19 4.63
C ALA A 158 -11.12 57.78 3.49
N SER A 159 -11.92 58.81 3.80
CA SER A 159 -11.77 60.19 3.29
C SER A 159 -12.94 61.11 3.74
N PHE A 160 -12.56 62.26 4.31
CA PHE A 160 -13.33 63.45 4.74
C PHE A 160 -14.26 63.35 5.95
#